data_AF-A0A2E6K575-F1
#
_entry.id   AF-A0A2E6K575-F1
#
_cell.length_a   1.000
_cell.length_b   1.000
_cell.length_c   1.000
_cell.angle_alpha   90.00
_cell.angle_beta   90.00
_cell.angle_gamma   90.00
#
_symmetry.space_group_name_H-M   'P 1'
#
loop_
_entity.id
_entity.type
_entity.pdbx_description
1 polymer ?
#
loop_
_entity_poly.entity_id
_entity_poly.type
_entity_poly.pdbx_seq_one_letter_code
_entity_poly.pdbx_strand_id
1 'polypeptide(L)' 'MSAPKPRYPRKAQIVNAVAAAKACGLDVCGIEVSPSGIIRIIEARAVSEPANDFERFQDRL' A
#
# COMPACT_ATOMS: atom_id res chain seq x y z
N MET A 1 18.77 6.94 -21.98
CA MET A 1 17.32 7.16 -21.76
C MET A 1 17.18 8.01 -20.51
N SER A 2 16.57 9.20 -20.59
CA SER A 2 16.29 10.02 -19.39
C SER A 2 15.18 9.36 -18.57
N ALA A 3 15.39 9.17 -17.27
CA ALA A 3 14.36 8.63 -16.40
C ALA A 3 13.12 9.54 -16.41
N PRO A 4 11.88 8.98 -16.47
CA PRO A 4 10.68 9.79 -16.47
C PRO A 4 10.66 10.67 -15.22
N LYS A 5 10.47 11.98 -15.41
CA LYS A 5 10.47 12.95 -14.32
C LYS A 5 9.42 12.52 -13.28
N PRO A 6 9.78 12.34 -12.00
CA PRO A 6 8.84 11.91 -10.99
C PRO A 6 7.67 12.88 -10.93
N ARG A 7 6.48 12.36 -11.22
CA ARG A 7 5.24 13.14 -11.21
C ARG A 7 4.38 12.59 -10.10
N TYR A 8 4.20 13.38 -9.05
CA TYR A 8 3.22 13.08 -8.02
C TYR A 8 1.86 12.81 -8.68
N PRO A 9 1.18 11.71 -8.31
CA PRO A 9 -0.12 11.38 -8.86
C PRO A 9 -1.13 12.47 -8.50
N ARG A 10 -1.99 12.79 -9.47
CA ARG A 10 -3.12 13.68 -9.25
C ARG A 10 -4.15 12.98 -8.37
N LYS A 11 -4.97 13.76 -7.67
CA LYS A 11 -6.10 13.25 -6.85
C LYS A 11 -6.95 12.22 -7.59
N ALA A 12 -7.29 12.47 -8.85
CA ALA A 12 -8.09 11.53 -9.66
C ALA A 12 -7.43 10.15 -9.82
N GLN A 13 -6.11 10.10 -9.96
CA GLN A 13 -5.37 8.84 -10.09
C GLN A 13 -5.39 8.05 -8.78
N ILE A 14 -5.26 8.74 -7.64
CA ILE A 14 -5.37 8.14 -6.30
C ILE A 14 -6.77 7.57 -6.08
N VAL A 15 -7.82 8.36 -6.39
CA VAL A 15 -9.22 7.93 -6.25
C VAL A 15 -9.49 6.69 -7.11
N ASN A 16 -9.03 6.69 -8.36
CA ASN A 16 -9.21 5.54 -9.26
C ASN A 16 -8.46 4.30 -8.76
N ALA A 17 -7.24 4.45 -8.24
CA ALA A 17 -6.48 3.34 -7.68
C ALA A 17 -7.17 2.73 -6.45
N VAL A 18 -7.69 3.55 -5.54
CA VAL A 18 -8.45 3.09 -4.37
C VAL A 18 -9.76 2.41 -4.79
N ALA A 19 -10.48 2.98 -5.76
CA ALA A 19 -11.72 2.39 -6.27
C ALA A 19 -11.47 1.03 -6.93
N ALA A 20 -10.42 0.91 -7.74
CA ALA A 20 -10.03 -0.35 -8.37
C ALA A 20 -9.63 -1.40 -7.31
N ALA A 21 -8.85 -1.02 -6.31
CA ALA A 21 -8.48 -1.92 -5.21
C ALA A 21 -9.71 -2.46 -4.45
N LYS A 22 -10.66 -1.57 -4.12
CA LYS A 22 -11.93 -1.97 -3.49
C LYS A 22 -12.76 -2.88 -4.39
N ALA A 23 -12.79 -2.62 -5.70
CA ALA A 23 -13.48 -3.48 -6.67
C ALA A 23 -12.84 -4.87 -6.77
N CYS A 24 -11.53 -4.99 -6.50
CA CYS A 24 -10.82 -6.26 -6.37
C CYS A 24 -11.01 -6.94 -5.00
N GLY A 25 -11.85 -6.39 -4.12
CA GLY A 25 -12.13 -6.96 -2.80
C GLY A 25 -11.11 -6.61 -1.72
N LEU A 26 -10.17 -5.71 -1.98
CA LEU A 26 -9.21 -5.27 -0.97
C LEU A 26 -9.87 -4.35 0.05
N ASP A 27 -9.61 -4.61 1.33
CA ASP A 27 -10.01 -3.76 2.44
C ASP A 27 -8.98 -2.62 2.62
N VAL A 28 -9.12 -1.55 1.84
CA VAL A 28 -8.12 -0.47 1.79
C VAL A 28 -8.12 0.33 3.10
N CYS A 29 -7.02 0.27 3.86
CA CYS A 29 -6.82 1.07 5.09
C CYS A 29 -5.90 2.28 4.89
N GLY A 30 -5.12 2.30 3.82
CA GLY A 30 -4.15 3.36 3.58
C GLY A 30 -3.60 3.37 2.16
N ILE A 31 -2.90 4.45 1.84
CA ILE A 31 -2.16 4.61 0.60
C ILE A 31 -0.77 5.17 0.91
N GLU A 32 0.21 4.75 0.13
CA GLU A 32 1.55 5.33 0.11
C GLU A 32 1.87 5.78 -1.32
N VAL A 33 2.48 6.96 -1.45
CA VAL A 33 2.92 7.50 -2.73
C VAL A 33 4.43 7.63 -2.70
N SER A 34 5.10 6.87 -3.58
CA SER A 34 6.56 6.95 -3.69
C SER A 34 6.99 8.28 -4.32
N PRO A 35 8.25 8.71 -4.14
CA PRO A 35 8.81 9.83 -4.89
C PRO A 35 8.75 9.64 -6.41
N SER A 36 8.74 8.40 -6.90
CA SER A 36 8.58 8.08 -8.33
C SER A 36 7.12 8.18 -8.83
N GLY A 37 6.15 8.41 -7.93
CA GLY A 37 4.73 8.54 -8.25
C GLY A 37 3.96 7.21 -8.25
N ILE A 38 4.56 6.13 -7.76
CA ILE A 38 3.89 4.83 -7.60
C ILE A 38 2.92 4.95 -6.43
N ILE A 39 1.67 4.51 -6.65
CA ILE A 39 0.65 4.42 -5.60
C ILE A 39 0.66 2.97 -5.09
N ARG A 40 1.00 2.80 -3.81
CA ARG A 40 0.87 1.52 -3.10
C ARG A 40 -0.39 1.56 -2.24
N ILE A 41 -1.23 0.55 -2.39
CA ILE A 41 -2.44 0.36 -1.58
C ILE A 41 -2.07 -0.51 -0.38
N ILE A 42 -2.50 -0.10 0.82
CA ILE A 42 -2.30 -0.87 2.05
C ILE A 42 -3.63 -1.52 2.40
N GLU A 43 -3.62 -2.84 2.57
CA GLU A 43 -4.79 -3.65 2.92
C GLU A 43 -4.85 -3.88 4.44
N ALA A 44 -6.01 -3.64 5.04
CA ALA A 44 -6.24 -3.78 6.48
C ALA A 44 -6.03 -5.21 6.99
N ARG A 45 -6.31 -6.20 6.14
CA ARG A 45 -6.32 -7.63 6.49
C ARG A 45 -5.04 -8.34 6.11
N ALA A 46 -4.07 -7.63 5.54
CA ALA A 46 -2.76 -8.17 5.27
C ALA A 46 -2.03 -8.38 6.59
N VAL A 47 -2.23 -9.54 7.20
CA VAL A 47 -1.42 -10.01 8.32
C VAL A 47 -0.16 -10.62 7.72
N SER A 48 1.00 -10.03 8.00
CA SER A 48 2.26 -10.71 7.72
C SER A 48 2.33 -11.95 8.60
N GLU A 49 2.64 -13.11 8.03
CA GLU A 49 3.03 -14.24 8.85
C GLU A 49 4.27 -13.84 9.67
N PRO A 50 4.35 -14.22 10.96
CA PRO A 50 5.52 -13.91 11.78
C PRO A 50 6.76 -14.55 11.15
N ALA A 51 7.78 -13.74 10.88
CA ALA A 51 9.01 -14.21 10.25
C ALA A 51 9.92 -14.97 11.23
N ASN A 52 9.71 -14.80 12.54
CA ASN A 52 10.52 -15.41 13.59
C ASN A 52 9.74 -15.51 14.92
N ASP A 53 10.35 -16.20 15.90
CA ASP A 53 9.75 -16.38 17.23
C ASP A 53 9.58 -15.06 18.00
N PHE A 54 10.43 -14.06 17.77
CA PHE A 54 10.30 -12.76 18.43
C PHE A 54 8.98 -12.06 18.05
N GLU A 55 8.68 -11.98 16.76
CA GLU A 55 7.41 -11.44 16.25
C GLU A 55 6.21 -12.28 16.73
N ARG A 56 6.38 -13.60 16.84
CA ARG A 56 5.32 -14.52 17.28
C ARG A 56 4.88 -14.29 18.73
N PHE A 57 5.78 -13.82 19.60
CA PHE A 57 5.51 -13.63 21.02
C PHE A 57 5.30 -12.16 21.43
N GLN A 58 5.29 -11.22 20.48
CA GLN A 58 5.28 -9.78 20.76
C GLN A 58 4.06 -9.29 21.57
N ASP A 59 2.88 -9.91 21.40
CA ASP A 59 1.64 -9.54 22.09
C ASP A 59 1.40 -10.29 23.42
N ARG A 60 2.40 -11.01 23.95
CA ARG A 60 2.29 -11.84 25.17
C ARG A 60 3.05 -11.30 26.39
N LEU A 61 3.44 -10.03 26.37
CA LEU A 61 4.05 -9.30 27.49
C LEU A 61 3.03 -8.36 28.15
#